data_AF-A0A8E2ATY7-F1
#
_entry.id   AF-A0A8E2ATY7-F1
#
_cell.length_a   1.000
_cell.length_b   1.000
_cell.length_c   1.000
_cell.angle_alpha   90.00
_cell.angle_beta   90.00
_cell.angle_gamma   90.00
#
_symmetry.space_group_name_H-M   'P 1'
#
loop_
_entity.id
_entity.type
_entity.pdbx_description
1 polymer ?
#
loop_
_entity_poly.entity_id
_entity_poly.type
_entity_poly.pdbx_seq_one_letter_code
_entity_poly.pdbx_strand_id
1 'polypeptide(L)'
;MVYQWEPSTPYGPDAVVIYEGVKYKIIQPHTSEPGWEPPATPALWGRLPEEVCDGGYGQPQVQDPFRDNYNSGYQPSYQQPPAPPAQPSYGGPGLEEKQWSQVQEQQVEIAHEERKKKWWELDDDRKKQLEVGGGLLAGIAAIGAGYYAYHEHEKSEDEKKANVWALQNWLHEAEARTRQYYEQGPSGPVNWVLSEGTNIPQNAIAGGEQQGQPLFICRGFHEGSIQIGKVSPAFSKGAVIGYGHKEIELPKFEVLCGDMRALQWVPSRGRVHLERLRARPVEGGHEADGTPLFVAQAELHDSIIPGKASEKLDGAFVTFHNKEKEVDDYRVLCYNY
;
A
#
# COMPACT_ATOMS: atom_id res chain seq x y z
N MET A 1 29.50 23.12 4.51
CA MET A 1 30.55 22.08 4.37
C MET A 1 29.85 20.73 4.48
N VAL A 2 30.26 19.75 3.68
CA VAL A 2 29.71 18.39 3.73
C VAL A 2 30.55 17.56 4.70
N TYR A 3 29.92 16.89 5.66
CA TYR A 3 30.59 16.08 6.68
C TYR A 3 30.14 14.62 6.60
N GLN A 4 30.92 13.68 7.14
CA GLN A 4 30.41 12.33 7.39
C GLN A 4 29.25 12.43 8.40
N TRP A 5 28.20 11.61 8.22
CA TRP A 5 27.13 11.54 9.22
C TRP A 5 27.68 10.90 10.50
N GLU A 6 27.34 11.51 11.64
CA GLU A 6 27.75 11.06 12.97
C GLU A 6 26.52 11.02 13.88
N PRO A 7 26.38 10.03 14.77
CA PRO A 7 25.32 10.00 15.77
C PRO A 7 25.54 11.09 16.84
N SER A 8 24.48 11.46 17.56
CA SER A 8 24.50 12.49 18.62
C SER A 8 24.97 13.87 18.16
N THR A 9 24.81 14.18 16.86
CA THR A 9 25.31 15.40 16.23
C THR A 9 24.15 16.31 15.82
N PRO A 10 24.15 17.59 16.22
CA PRO A 10 23.11 18.54 15.81
C PRO A 10 23.33 18.99 14.37
N TYR A 11 22.33 18.77 13.51
CA TYR A 11 22.32 19.21 12.12
C TYR A 11 21.25 20.29 11.91
N GLY A 12 21.71 21.48 11.54
CA GLY A 12 20.86 22.64 11.26
C GLY A 12 20.27 22.63 9.85
N PRO A 13 19.43 23.63 9.50
CA PRO A 13 18.87 23.79 8.16
C PRO A 13 19.95 23.76 7.07
N ASP A 14 19.64 23.14 5.94
CA ASP A 14 20.54 22.95 4.79
C ASP A 14 21.80 22.12 5.03
N ALA A 15 21.93 21.44 6.18
CA ALA A 15 23.00 20.49 6.41
C ALA A 15 23.02 19.39 5.33
N VAL A 16 24.23 19.06 4.87
CA VAL A 16 24.47 17.96 3.94
C VAL A 16 25.52 17.04 4.54
N VAL A 17 25.21 15.75 4.57
CA VAL A 17 26.08 14.72 5.13
C VAL A 17 26.37 13.64 4.10
N ILE A 18 27.47 12.92 4.29
CA ILE A 18 27.80 11.70 3.55
C ILE A 18 27.63 10.52 4.50
N TYR A 19 26.86 9.52 4.08
CA TYR A 19 26.73 8.25 4.79
C TYR A 19 26.89 7.13 3.77
N GLU A 20 27.80 6.19 4.02
CA GLU A 20 28.15 5.10 3.10
C GLU A 20 28.50 5.56 1.68
N GLY A 21 29.13 6.74 1.55
CA GLY A 21 29.56 7.30 0.26
C GLY A 21 28.48 8.08 -0.50
N VAL A 22 27.24 8.11 0.00
CA VAL A 22 26.11 8.81 -0.62
C VAL A 22 25.84 10.13 0.11
N LYS A 23 25.58 11.22 -0.64
CA LYS A 23 25.21 12.52 -0.07
C LYS A 23 23.72 12.58 0.28
N TYR A 24 23.40 13.11 1.45
CA TYR A 24 22.04 13.36 1.91
C TYR A 24 21.90 14.79 2.40
N LYS A 25 20.82 15.46 2.02
CA LYS A 25 20.44 16.77 2.53
C LYS A 25 19.42 16.61 3.64
N ILE A 26 19.59 17.34 4.73
CA ILE A 26 18.62 17.37 5.82
C ILE A 26 17.29 17.94 5.33
N ILE A 27 16.19 17.29 5.73
CA ILE A 27 14.82 17.75 5.46
C ILE A 27 14.29 18.48 6.69
N GLN A 28 14.56 17.93 7.88
CA GLN A 28 14.12 18.49 9.16
C GLN A 28 15.32 18.67 10.08
N PRO A 29 15.65 19.87 10.57
CA PRO A 29 16.74 20.07 11.53
C PRO A 29 16.53 19.26 12.80
N HIS A 30 17.53 18.50 13.23
CA HIS A 30 17.46 17.61 14.40
C HIS A 30 18.85 17.34 14.97
N THR A 31 18.91 16.68 16.12
CA THR A 31 20.13 16.05 16.62
C THR A 31 20.04 14.55 16.29
N SER A 32 21.03 13.99 15.61
CA SER A 32 21.01 12.59 15.18
C SER A 32 21.08 11.62 16.37
N GLU A 33 20.48 10.43 16.23
CA GLU A 33 20.58 9.33 17.20
C GLU A 33 21.10 8.05 16.51
N PRO A 34 21.71 7.11 17.24
CA PRO A 34 22.02 5.79 16.68
C PRO A 34 20.76 5.11 16.13
N GLY A 35 20.80 4.60 14.89
CA GLY A 35 19.61 4.07 14.20
C GLY A 35 18.85 5.12 13.37
N TRP A 36 19.27 6.39 13.38
CA TRP A 36 18.73 7.46 12.53
C TRP A 36 19.65 7.77 11.36
N GLU A 37 20.31 6.74 10.81
CA GLU A 37 21.13 6.90 9.64
C GLU A 37 20.25 7.39 8.47
N PRO A 38 20.79 8.22 7.55
CA PRO A 38 20.02 8.80 6.46
C PRO A 38 19.14 7.82 5.63
N PRO A 39 19.57 6.59 5.30
CA PRO A 39 18.71 5.63 4.60
C PRO A 39 17.59 5.04 5.48
N ALA A 40 17.77 4.98 6.80
CA ALA A 40 16.77 4.45 7.74
C ALA A 40 15.71 5.49 8.11
N THR A 41 16.02 6.79 7.96
CA THR A 41 15.13 7.90 8.34
C THR A 41 14.89 8.89 7.18
N PRO A 42 14.21 8.45 6.09
CA PRO A 42 13.98 9.29 4.91
C PRO A 42 13.09 10.51 5.16
N ALA A 43 12.41 10.57 6.32
CA ALA A 43 11.67 11.75 6.76
C ALA A 43 12.58 12.87 7.30
N LEU A 44 13.81 12.52 7.73
CA LEU A 44 14.80 13.45 8.27
C LEU A 44 15.87 13.81 7.23
N TRP A 45 16.12 12.91 6.27
CA TRP A 45 17.17 13.03 5.26
C TRP A 45 16.66 12.72 3.85
N GLY A 46 16.96 13.60 2.90
CA GLY A 46 16.69 13.43 1.47
C GLY A 46 17.98 13.11 0.71
N ARG A 47 18.01 11.98 0.01
CA ARG A 47 19.18 11.59 -0.80
C ARG A 47 19.40 12.62 -1.91
N LEU A 48 20.62 13.14 -2.01
CA LEU A 48 21.02 13.96 -3.14
C LEU A 48 21.50 13.05 -4.28
N PRO A 49 21.18 13.39 -5.55
CA PRO A 49 21.74 12.68 -6.69
C PRO A 49 23.28 12.73 -6.62
N GLU A 50 23.92 11.60 -6.94
CA GLU A 50 25.37 11.57 -7.09
C GLU A 50 25.72 12.51 -8.24
N GLU A 51 26.45 13.58 -7.94
CA GLU A 51 27.08 14.39 -8.97
C GLU A 51 28.03 13.46 -9.73
N VAL A 52 27.70 13.19 -11.00
CA VAL A 52 28.64 12.60 -11.94
C VAL A 52 29.87 13.51 -11.93
N CYS A 53 31.00 13.00 -11.45
CA CYS A 53 32.27 13.68 -11.50
C CYS A 53 32.70 13.80 -12.97
N ASP A 54 32.24 14.83 -13.69
CA ASP A 54 32.95 15.31 -14.88
C ASP A 54 34.08 16.24 -14.40
N GLY A 55 35.21 15.61 -14.07
CA GLY A 55 36.45 16.30 -13.72
C GLY A 55 37.41 16.28 -14.91
N GLY A 56 37.58 17.42 -15.58
CA GLY A 56 38.62 17.56 -16.61
C GLY A 56 38.77 18.97 -17.16
N TYR A 57 39.71 19.74 -16.62
CA TYR A 57 40.19 21.00 -17.17
C TYR A 57 40.80 20.83 -18.58
N GLY A 58 40.52 21.77 -19.50
CA GLY A 58 41.44 22.14 -20.60
C GLY A 58 41.07 21.73 -22.04
N GLN A 59 40.73 22.74 -22.87
CA GLN A 59 40.68 22.77 -24.35
C GLN A 59 42.01 22.29 -25.01
N PRO A 60 42.04 21.82 -26.30
CA PRO A 60 41.54 22.60 -27.43
C PRO A 60 40.86 21.87 -28.62
N GLN A 61 40.05 22.68 -29.29
CA GLN A 61 39.56 22.68 -30.68
C GLN A 61 40.01 21.55 -31.62
N VAL A 62 39.03 20.81 -32.14
CA VAL A 62 39.08 20.24 -33.49
C VAL A 62 37.81 20.69 -34.23
N GLN A 63 38.02 21.43 -35.32
CA GLN A 63 37.01 21.85 -36.28
C GLN A 63 36.57 20.63 -37.09
N ASP A 64 35.27 20.39 -37.23
CA ASP A 64 34.77 19.60 -38.36
C ASP A 64 33.55 20.31 -38.97
N PRO A 65 33.54 20.58 -40.30
CA PRO A 65 32.88 21.73 -40.86
C PRO A 65 31.69 21.32 -41.73
N PHE A 66 30.58 20.89 -41.16
CA PHE A 66 29.32 20.78 -41.91
C PHE A 66 28.13 21.12 -41.01
N ARG A 67 27.90 22.42 -40.87
CA ARG A 67 26.70 22.97 -40.27
C ARG A 67 25.85 23.59 -41.38
N ASP A 68 25.00 22.78 -42.00
CA ASP A 68 23.88 23.26 -42.80
C ASP A 68 22.57 22.62 -42.31
N ASN A 69 21.78 23.46 -41.65
CA ASN A 69 20.37 23.70 -41.92
C ASN A 69 19.49 22.48 -42.28
N TYR A 70 18.74 21.96 -41.31
CA TYR A 70 17.33 21.61 -41.54
C TYR A 70 16.50 21.87 -40.28
N ASN A 71 15.67 22.91 -40.38
CA ASN A 71 14.36 22.95 -39.77
C ASN A 71 13.51 21.85 -40.41
N SER A 72 13.06 20.84 -39.66
CA SER A 72 11.94 19.98 -40.06
C SER A 72 11.29 19.35 -38.84
N GLY A 73 10.00 19.58 -38.69
CA GLY A 73 9.19 19.00 -37.62
C GLY A 73 9.06 17.49 -37.76
N TYR A 74 9.01 16.81 -36.61
CA TYR A 74 8.53 15.44 -36.50
C TYR A 74 7.62 15.34 -35.26
N GLN A 75 6.32 15.19 -35.51
CA GLN A 75 5.33 14.68 -34.56
C GLN A 75 5.25 13.15 -34.74
N PRO A 76 5.31 12.32 -33.68
CA PRO A 76 4.95 10.92 -33.80
C PRO A 76 3.43 10.76 -33.70
N SER A 77 2.81 10.34 -34.81
CA SER A 77 1.42 9.89 -34.87
C SER A 77 1.33 8.43 -34.43
N TYR A 78 0.71 8.17 -33.28
CA TYR A 78 0.22 6.82 -32.95
C TYR A 78 -1.18 6.65 -33.54
N GLN A 79 -1.31 5.79 -34.54
CA GLN A 79 -2.61 5.29 -34.99
C GLN A 79 -3.04 4.16 -34.06
N GLN A 80 -4.15 4.34 -33.35
CA GLN A 80 -4.82 3.26 -32.60
C GLN A 80 -5.35 2.20 -33.57
N PRO A 81 -5.20 0.88 -33.28
CA PRO A 81 -5.94 -0.15 -33.99
C PRO A 81 -7.45 -0.05 -33.68
N PRO A 82 -8.34 -0.33 -34.65
CA PRO A 82 -9.78 -0.23 -34.46
C PRO A 82 -10.30 -1.27 -33.45
N ALA A 83 -11.24 -0.83 -32.61
CA ALA A 83 -11.91 -1.66 -31.61
C ALA A 83 -12.73 -2.81 -32.25
N PRO A 84 -12.81 -4.00 -31.60
CA PRO A 84 -13.70 -5.06 -32.04
C PRO A 84 -15.18 -4.64 -31.90
N PRO A 85 -16.09 -5.14 -32.77
CA PRO A 85 -17.49 -4.74 -32.77
C PRO A 85 -18.23 -5.18 -31.49
N ALA A 86 -19.07 -4.29 -30.98
CA ALA A 86 -19.91 -4.50 -29.80
C ALA A 86 -20.91 -5.65 -29.99
N GLN A 87 -21.02 -6.53 -28.98
CA GLN A 87 -22.09 -7.51 -28.90
C GLN A 87 -23.36 -6.88 -28.28
N PRO A 88 -24.57 -7.25 -28.74
CA PRO A 88 -25.81 -6.65 -28.27
C PRO A 88 -26.13 -7.04 -26.81
N SER A 89 -26.33 -6.03 -25.97
CA SER A 89 -26.83 -6.17 -24.60
C SER A 89 -28.35 -6.30 -24.59
N TYR A 90 -28.87 -7.37 -24.01
CA TYR A 90 -30.31 -7.54 -23.77
C TYR A 90 -30.71 -6.73 -22.53
N GLY A 91 -31.56 -5.73 -22.73
CA GLY A 91 -32.09 -4.87 -21.67
C GLY A 91 -33.13 -5.55 -20.78
N GLY A 92 -33.09 -5.21 -19.48
CA GLY A 92 -34.18 -5.35 -18.51
C GLY A 92 -34.36 -4.01 -17.78
N PRO A 93 -35.60 -3.59 -17.43
CA PRO A 93 -35.92 -2.17 -17.22
C PRO A 93 -35.68 -1.67 -15.78
N GLY A 94 -35.14 -0.45 -15.68
CA GLY A 94 -35.67 0.57 -14.77
C GLY A 94 -34.96 0.81 -13.44
N LEU A 95 -33.73 1.33 -13.46
CA LEU A 95 -33.26 2.29 -12.46
C LEU A 95 -32.58 3.43 -13.21
N GLU A 96 -33.02 4.66 -12.97
CA GLU A 96 -32.53 5.88 -13.66
C GLU A 96 -31.04 6.08 -13.40
N GLU A 97 -30.19 5.69 -14.36
CA GLU A 97 -28.82 6.16 -14.46
C GLU A 97 -28.83 7.65 -14.83
N LYS A 98 -28.65 8.52 -13.84
CA LYS A 98 -28.32 9.92 -14.14
C LYS A 98 -26.90 10.00 -14.70
N GLN A 99 -26.85 10.45 -15.94
CA GLN A 99 -25.70 10.63 -16.82
C GLN A 99 -24.71 11.67 -16.25
N TRP A 100 -23.46 11.22 -16.04
CA TRP A 100 -22.36 11.86 -15.29
C TRP A 100 -21.60 12.99 -16.02
N SER A 101 -22.19 13.70 -16.98
CA SER A 101 -21.41 14.59 -17.86
C SER A 101 -21.29 16.06 -17.43
N GLN A 102 -21.70 16.47 -16.22
CA GLN A 102 -21.58 17.88 -15.78
C GLN A 102 -21.27 18.07 -14.28
N VAL A 103 -20.14 17.56 -13.80
CA VAL A 103 -19.50 18.11 -12.59
C VAL A 103 -18.13 18.64 -13.01
N GLN A 104 -17.98 19.96 -12.99
CA GLN A 104 -16.67 20.61 -13.08
C GLN A 104 -15.90 20.27 -11.80
N GLU A 105 -15.04 19.25 -11.84
CA GLU A 105 -14.17 18.89 -10.72
C GLU A 105 -13.13 20.00 -10.50
N GLN A 106 -13.35 20.87 -9.52
CA GLN A 106 -12.25 21.52 -8.83
C GLN A 106 -11.65 20.49 -7.85
N GLN A 107 -10.75 19.63 -8.33
CA GLN A 107 -10.02 18.72 -7.44
C GLN A 107 -9.20 19.55 -6.44
N VAL A 108 -9.52 19.41 -5.15
CA VAL A 108 -8.70 20.01 -4.09
C VAL A 108 -7.43 19.18 -3.94
N GLU A 109 -6.28 19.80 -4.19
CA GLU A 109 -4.99 19.17 -3.95
C GLU A 109 -4.79 18.94 -2.44
N ILE A 110 -4.45 17.71 -2.07
CA ILE A 110 -4.17 17.31 -0.68
C ILE A 110 -2.66 17.11 -0.55
N ALA A 111 -2.01 18.01 0.18
CA ALA A 111 -0.58 17.95 0.46
C ALA A 111 -0.20 16.66 1.20
N HIS A 112 1.01 16.16 0.97
CA HIS A 112 1.49 14.89 1.52
C HIS A 112 1.43 14.83 3.06
N GLU A 113 1.79 15.91 3.76
CA GLU A 113 1.74 15.97 5.23
C GLU A 113 0.31 16.00 5.77
N GLU A 114 -0.65 16.55 5.03
CA GLU A 114 -2.05 16.56 5.43
C GLU A 114 -2.67 15.16 5.35
N ARG A 115 -2.27 14.35 4.37
CA ARG A 115 -2.71 12.94 4.21
C ARG A 115 -2.34 12.05 5.40
N LYS A 116 -1.29 12.42 6.15
CA LYS A 116 -0.86 11.67 7.34
C LYS A 116 -1.72 11.96 8.57
N LYS A 117 -2.51 13.04 8.54
CA LYS A 117 -3.41 13.40 9.65
C LYS A 117 -4.65 12.52 9.65
N LYS A 118 -5.15 12.24 10.85
CA LYS A 118 -6.49 11.64 11.00
C LYS A 118 -7.56 12.69 10.66
N TRP A 119 -8.72 12.25 10.17
CA TRP A 119 -9.79 13.16 9.75
C TRP A 119 -10.20 14.17 10.84
N TRP A 120 -10.25 13.72 12.10
CA TRP A 120 -10.57 14.56 13.25
C TRP A 120 -9.47 15.55 13.65
N GLU A 121 -8.25 15.40 13.13
CA GLU A 121 -7.13 16.33 13.35
C GLU A 121 -7.11 17.49 12.35
N LEU A 122 -7.98 17.45 11.32
CA LEU A 122 -8.19 18.56 10.40
C LEU A 122 -9.09 19.62 11.05
N ASP A 123 -8.82 20.89 10.76
CA ASP A 123 -9.72 21.99 11.13
C ASP A 123 -11.01 21.94 10.30
N ASP A 124 -12.09 22.53 10.84
CA ASP A 124 -13.43 22.40 10.27
C ASP A 124 -13.57 23.09 8.91
N ASP A 125 -12.83 24.17 8.67
CA ASP A 125 -12.80 24.84 7.37
C ASP A 125 -12.13 23.95 6.32
N ARG A 126 -11.05 23.25 6.69
CA ARG A 126 -10.37 22.30 5.81
C ARG A 126 -11.22 21.06 5.51
N LYS A 127 -11.91 20.50 6.51
CA LYS A 127 -12.90 19.41 6.31
C LYS A 127 -13.95 19.83 5.28
N LYS A 128 -14.51 21.03 5.42
CA LYS A 128 -15.51 21.59 4.50
C LYS A 128 -14.97 21.81 3.09
N GLN A 129 -13.73 22.25 2.94
CA GLN A 129 -13.09 22.38 1.63
C GLN A 129 -12.95 21.03 0.92
N LEU A 130 -12.55 19.98 1.64
CA LEU A 130 -12.38 18.63 1.09
C LEU A 130 -13.73 17.98 0.72
N GLU A 131 -14.80 18.33 1.43
CA GLU A 131 -16.17 17.91 1.12
C GLU A 131 -16.72 18.61 -0.13
N VAL A 132 -16.65 19.94 -0.16
CA VAL A 132 -17.22 20.77 -1.24
C VAL A 132 -16.41 20.68 -2.53
N GLY A 133 -15.08 20.53 -2.40
CA GLY A 133 -14.16 20.39 -3.53
C GLY A 133 -13.98 18.95 -4.02
N GLY A 134 -14.91 18.05 -3.71
CA GLY A 134 -14.94 16.69 -4.26
C GLY A 134 -13.87 15.73 -3.75
N GLY A 135 -12.95 16.15 -2.87
CA GLY A 135 -11.86 15.31 -2.35
C GLY A 135 -12.36 14.08 -1.60
N LEU A 136 -13.40 14.20 -0.78
CA LEU A 136 -13.97 13.06 -0.06
C LEU A 136 -14.94 12.24 -0.91
N LEU A 137 -15.80 12.91 -1.70
CA LEU A 137 -16.88 12.30 -2.49
C LEU A 137 -16.39 11.60 -3.77
N ALA A 138 -15.34 12.10 -4.44
CA ALA A 138 -14.80 11.47 -5.64
C ALA A 138 -14.18 10.09 -5.35
N GLY A 139 -13.57 9.89 -4.17
CA GLY A 139 -13.04 8.58 -3.78
C GLY A 139 -14.11 7.55 -3.41
N ILE A 140 -15.33 7.96 -3.05
CA ILE A 140 -16.46 7.03 -2.81
C ILE A 140 -16.91 6.40 -4.14
N ALA A 141 -16.84 7.12 -5.26
CA ALA A 141 -17.26 6.61 -6.57
C ALA A 141 -16.24 5.64 -7.21
N ALA A 142 -14.94 5.77 -6.88
CA ALA A 142 -13.86 5.02 -7.54
C ALA A 142 -13.55 3.63 -6.92
N ILE A 143 -14.19 3.27 -5.81
CA ILE A 143 -13.89 2.02 -5.05
C ILE A 143 -15.06 1.02 -5.11
N GLY A 144 -16.12 1.36 -5.85
CA GLY A 144 -17.29 0.52 -6.06
C GLY A 144 -18.46 1.02 -5.22
N ALA A 145 -19.43 1.63 -5.90
CA ALA A 145 -20.61 2.32 -5.37
C ALA A 145 -21.59 1.47 -4.52
N GLY A 146 -21.19 0.28 -4.05
CA GLY A 146 -22.00 -0.60 -3.19
C GLY A 146 -21.32 -1.06 -1.90
N TYR A 147 -20.01 -0.87 -1.71
CA TYR A 147 -19.27 -1.58 -0.65
C TYR A 147 -19.43 -0.96 0.76
N TYR A 148 -19.67 0.35 0.85
CA TYR A 148 -19.96 1.03 2.13
C TYR A 148 -21.47 1.05 2.47
N ALA A 149 -22.33 0.61 1.57
CA ALA A 149 -23.78 0.70 1.76
C ALA A 149 -24.38 -0.46 2.56
N TYR A 150 -23.64 -1.54 2.80
CA TYR A 150 -24.19 -2.74 3.45
C TYR A 150 -23.87 -2.76 4.95
N HIS A 151 -24.90 -2.45 5.74
CA HIS A 151 -24.94 -2.43 7.22
C HIS A 151 -24.30 -1.22 7.94
N GLU A 152 -24.69 -0.01 7.58
CA GLU A 152 -24.29 1.21 8.32
C GLU A 152 -25.47 2.05 8.81
N HIS A 153 -26.40 1.43 9.54
CA HIS A 153 -27.52 2.17 10.16
C HIS A 153 -27.15 2.83 11.50
N GLU A 154 -25.94 2.62 12.04
CA GLU A 154 -25.55 3.08 13.39
C GLU A 154 -24.35 4.04 13.44
N LYS A 155 -23.55 4.17 12.38
CA LYS A 155 -22.36 5.04 12.39
C LYS A 155 -22.72 6.49 12.14
N SER A 156 -22.05 7.38 12.86
CA SER A 156 -22.17 8.83 12.65
C SER A 156 -21.61 9.24 11.29
N GLU A 157 -22.10 10.35 10.74
CA GLU A 157 -21.57 10.88 9.47
C GLU A 157 -20.07 11.20 9.56
N ASP A 158 -19.58 11.63 10.72
CA ASP A 158 -18.15 11.92 10.91
C ASP A 158 -17.28 10.66 10.92
N GLU A 159 -17.77 9.54 11.46
CA GLU A 159 -17.09 8.25 11.38
C GLU A 159 -17.03 7.72 9.96
N LYS A 160 -18.10 7.90 9.17
CA LYS A 160 -18.09 7.54 7.74
C LYS A 160 -17.05 8.34 6.98
N LYS A 161 -17.00 9.66 7.21
CA LYS A 161 -16.03 10.55 6.56
C LYS A 161 -14.59 10.18 6.95
N ALA A 162 -14.34 9.91 8.23
CA ALA A 162 -13.04 9.48 8.69
C ALA A 162 -12.57 8.17 8.03
N ASN A 163 -13.49 7.23 7.88
CA ASN A 163 -13.21 5.96 7.20
C ASN A 163 -12.89 6.13 5.71
N VAL A 164 -13.67 6.97 5.01
CA VAL A 164 -13.41 7.28 3.59
C VAL A 164 -12.05 7.97 3.42
N TRP A 165 -11.73 8.93 4.29
CA TRP A 165 -10.42 9.58 4.30
C TRP A 165 -9.27 8.59 4.47
N ALA A 166 -9.37 7.71 5.47
CA ALA A 166 -8.34 6.71 5.75
C ALA A 166 -8.19 5.70 4.60
N LEU A 167 -9.29 5.28 3.97
CA LEU A 167 -9.28 4.41 2.80
C LEU A 167 -8.55 5.06 1.62
N GLN A 168 -8.85 6.33 1.32
CA GLN A 168 -8.19 7.06 0.23
C GLN A 168 -6.69 7.18 0.47
N ASN A 169 -6.27 7.44 1.71
CA ASN A 169 -4.86 7.54 2.04
C ASN A 169 -4.15 6.17 1.89
N TRP A 170 -4.76 5.10 2.41
CA TRP A 170 -4.19 3.76 2.22
C TRP A 170 -4.06 3.38 0.75
N LEU A 171 -5.06 3.67 -0.09
CA LEU A 171 -5.00 3.40 -1.53
C LEU A 171 -3.89 4.18 -2.22
N HIS A 172 -3.76 5.48 -1.92
CA HIS A 172 -2.70 6.31 -2.47
C HIS A 172 -1.31 5.74 -2.15
N GLU A 173 -1.10 5.30 -0.91
CA GLU A 173 0.16 4.67 -0.52
C GLU A 173 0.35 3.29 -1.14
N ALA A 174 -0.72 2.50 -1.29
CA ALA A 174 -0.66 1.19 -1.94
C ALA A 174 -0.28 1.31 -3.42
N GLU A 175 -0.82 2.30 -4.13
CA GLU A 175 -0.43 2.63 -5.50
C GLU A 175 1.05 3.04 -5.57
N ALA A 176 1.53 3.87 -4.63
CA ALA A 176 2.92 4.27 -4.56
C ALA A 176 3.86 3.07 -4.33
N ARG A 177 3.54 2.18 -3.37
CA ARG A 177 4.29 0.94 -3.13
C ARG A 177 4.32 0.04 -4.37
N THR A 178 3.17 -0.09 -5.04
CA THR A 178 3.03 -0.91 -6.25
C THR A 178 3.86 -0.36 -7.40
N ARG A 179 3.82 0.96 -7.61
CA ARG A 179 4.64 1.63 -8.63
C ARG A 179 6.12 1.43 -8.35
N GLN A 180 6.56 1.64 -7.11
CA GLN A 180 7.93 1.39 -6.70
C GLN A 180 8.35 -0.06 -6.98
N TYR A 181 7.51 -1.05 -6.63
CA TYR A 181 7.80 -2.46 -6.87
C TYR A 181 8.02 -2.78 -8.36
N TYR A 182 7.22 -2.22 -9.27
CA TYR A 182 7.36 -2.49 -10.70
C TYR A 182 8.44 -1.65 -11.39
N GLU A 183 8.70 -0.42 -10.94
CA GLU A 183 9.70 0.45 -11.55
C GLU A 183 11.11 0.21 -11.03
N GLN A 184 11.25 -0.05 -9.73
CA GLN A 184 12.55 -0.14 -9.03
C GLN A 184 12.85 -1.56 -8.55
N GLY A 185 11.85 -2.46 -8.59
CA GLY A 185 11.95 -3.82 -8.08
C GLY A 185 11.58 -3.94 -6.60
N PRO A 186 11.66 -5.17 -6.05
CA PRO A 186 11.41 -5.45 -4.63
C PRO A 186 12.31 -4.60 -3.71
N SER A 187 11.73 -3.96 -2.69
CA SER A 187 12.49 -3.17 -1.70
C SER A 187 12.94 -4.00 -0.49
N GLY A 188 12.51 -5.25 -0.40
CA GLY A 188 12.85 -6.17 0.68
C GLY A 188 12.39 -7.60 0.42
N PRO A 189 12.50 -8.49 1.44
CA PRO A 189 12.15 -9.91 1.33
C PRO A 189 10.68 -10.13 0.99
N VAL A 190 9.82 -9.21 1.42
CA VAL A 190 8.39 -9.17 1.11
C VAL A 190 7.95 -7.75 0.75
N ASN A 191 6.95 -7.65 -0.11
CA ASN A 191 6.43 -6.41 -0.66
C ASN A 191 4.91 -6.54 -0.78
N TRP A 192 4.18 -5.47 -0.47
CA TRP A 192 2.74 -5.41 -0.66
C TRP A 192 2.44 -4.77 -2.01
N VAL A 193 1.72 -5.50 -2.87
CA VAL A 193 1.42 -5.09 -4.25
C VAL A 193 -0.09 -4.98 -4.42
N LEU A 194 -0.57 -3.79 -4.75
CA LEU A 194 -1.98 -3.51 -4.99
C LEU A 194 -2.49 -4.32 -6.18
N SER A 195 -3.66 -4.91 -6.01
CA SER A 195 -4.36 -5.68 -7.01
C SER A 195 -5.87 -5.45 -6.94
N GLU A 196 -6.56 -5.87 -7.99
CA GLU A 196 -8.00 -5.72 -8.13
C GLU A 196 -8.65 -6.98 -8.72
N GLY A 197 -9.85 -7.30 -8.23
CA GLY A 197 -10.62 -8.46 -8.64
C GLY A 197 -9.81 -9.75 -8.48
N THR A 198 -9.71 -10.54 -9.55
CA THR A 198 -9.05 -11.84 -9.53
C THR A 198 -7.58 -11.80 -9.92
N ASN A 199 -7.00 -10.60 -10.12
CA ASN A 199 -5.60 -10.47 -10.49
C ASN A 199 -4.70 -10.83 -9.30
N ILE A 200 -3.73 -11.73 -9.51
CA ILE A 200 -2.76 -12.14 -8.50
C ILE A 200 -1.37 -12.00 -9.10
N PRO A 201 -0.47 -11.17 -8.53
CA PRO A 201 0.87 -10.99 -9.06
C PRO A 201 1.71 -12.28 -9.05
N GLN A 202 2.62 -12.43 -10.01
CA GLN A 202 3.40 -13.67 -10.22
C GLN A 202 4.22 -14.11 -9.00
N ASN A 203 4.71 -13.17 -8.19
CA ASN A 203 5.54 -13.46 -7.01
C ASN A 203 4.72 -13.51 -5.70
N ALA A 204 3.41 -13.73 -5.79
CA ALA A 204 2.54 -13.83 -4.62
C ALA A 204 2.94 -15.03 -3.74
N ILE A 205 3.00 -14.80 -2.42
CA ILE A 205 3.31 -15.83 -1.45
C ILE A 205 2.03 -16.63 -1.16
N ALA A 206 2.07 -17.92 -1.49
CA ALA A 206 1.05 -18.87 -1.07
C ALA A 206 1.17 -19.10 0.44
N GLY A 207 0.14 -18.67 1.18
CA GLY A 207 0.05 -18.83 2.64
C GLY A 207 -0.90 -19.95 3.06
N GLY A 208 -1.28 -20.80 2.12
CA GLY A 208 -2.19 -21.90 2.39
C GLY A 208 -2.81 -22.49 1.13
N GLU A 209 -3.76 -23.38 1.36
CA GLU A 209 -4.49 -24.10 0.32
C GLU A 209 -5.88 -24.45 0.87
N GLN A 210 -6.88 -24.42 -0.01
CA GLN A 210 -8.22 -24.89 0.28
C GLN A 210 -8.76 -25.63 -0.95
N GLN A 211 -9.14 -26.90 -0.77
CA GLN A 211 -9.69 -27.75 -1.84
C GLN A 211 -8.78 -27.89 -3.08
N GLY A 212 -7.47 -28.05 -2.89
CA GLY A 212 -6.52 -28.14 -4.01
C GLY A 212 -6.22 -26.81 -4.70
N GLN A 213 -6.78 -25.69 -4.22
CA GLN A 213 -6.55 -24.36 -4.76
C GLN A 213 -5.66 -23.55 -3.81
N PRO A 214 -4.62 -22.87 -4.33
CA PRO A 214 -3.75 -22.06 -3.50
C PRO A 214 -4.52 -20.87 -2.91
N LEU A 215 -4.21 -20.56 -1.66
CA LEU A 215 -4.60 -19.33 -0.98
C LEU A 215 -3.38 -18.44 -0.83
N PHE A 216 -3.43 -17.25 -1.42
CA PHE A 216 -2.40 -16.24 -1.31
C PHE A 216 -2.72 -15.28 -0.18
N ILE A 217 -1.67 -14.76 0.47
CA ILE A 217 -1.81 -13.78 1.55
C ILE A 217 -2.16 -12.43 0.94
N CYS A 218 -3.25 -11.83 1.41
CA CYS A 218 -3.61 -10.47 1.06
C CYS A 218 -3.87 -9.63 2.31
N ARG A 219 -3.92 -8.31 2.12
CA ARG A 219 -4.44 -7.38 3.11
C ARG A 219 -5.34 -6.35 2.44
N GLY A 220 -6.23 -5.74 3.20
CA GLY A 220 -7.01 -4.62 2.69
C GLY A 220 -7.61 -3.78 3.79
N PHE A 221 -8.03 -2.58 3.41
CA PHE A 221 -8.62 -1.62 4.33
C PHE A 221 -10.06 -1.99 4.69
N HIS A 222 -10.38 -1.90 5.98
CA HIS A 222 -11.75 -1.99 6.48
C HIS A 222 -11.88 -1.23 7.79
N GLU A 223 -12.84 -0.32 7.91
CA GLU A 223 -13.15 0.39 9.17
C GLU A 223 -11.93 1.01 9.91
N GLY A 224 -11.05 1.70 9.18
CA GLY A 224 -9.88 2.37 9.77
C GLY A 224 -8.72 1.43 10.11
N SER A 225 -8.86 0.15 9.78
CA SER A 225 -7.89 -0.91 9.99
C SER A 225 -7.37 -1.47 8.66
N ILE A 226 -6.23 -2.13 8.70
CA ILE A 226 -5.69 -2.93 7.58
C ILE A 226 -5.70 -4.38 8.01
N GLN A 227 -6.59 -5.17 7.43
CA GLN A 227 -6.86 -6.56 7.83
C GLN A 227 -6.22 -7.54 6.87
N ILE A 228 -5.69 -8.64 7.40
CA ILE A 228 -5.02 -9.70 6.63
C ILE A 228 -6.03 -10.82 6.34
N GLY A 229 -5.94 -11.42 5.16
CA GLY A 229 -6.81 -12.49 4.74
C GLY A 229 -6.26 -13.30 3.58
N LYS A 230 -7.16 -13.78 2.73
CA LYS A 230 -6.88 -14.71 1.64
C LYS A 230 -7.43 -14.23 0.30
N VAL A 231 -6.70 -14.55 -0.77
CA VAL A 231 -7.19 -14.44 -2.15
C VAL A 231 -6.81 -15.69 -2.94
N SER A 232 -7.62 -16.05 -3.93
CA SER A 232 -7.37 -17.21 -4.79
C SER A 232 -7.86 -16.93 -6.21
N PRO A 233 -7.22 -17.48 -7.26
CA PRO A 233 -7.77 -17.45 -8.62
C PRO A 233 -9.17 -18.08 -8.72
N ALA A 234 -9.53 -18.94 -7.76
CA ALA A 234 -10.85 -19.57 -7.67
C ALA A 234 -11.95 -18.63 -7.14
N PHE A 235 -11.60 -17.45 -6.61
CA PHE A 235 -12.57 -16.48 -6.12
C PHE A 235 -13.05 -15.58 -7.26
N SER A 236 -14.34 -15.22 -7.27
CA SER A 236 -14.94 -14.45 -8.37
C SER A 236 -14.94 -12.93 -8.16
N LYS A 237 -14.84 -12.46 -6.91
CA LYS A 237 -14.99 -11.04 -6.55
C LYS A 237 -13.72 -10.37 -6.03
N GLY A 238 -12.73 -11.16 -5.60
CA GLY A 238 -11.44 -10.66 -5.13
C GLY A 238 -10.99 -11.28 -3.82
N ALA A 239 -10.34 -10.48 -2.98
CA ALA A 239 -9.83 -10.91 -1.69
C ALA A 239 -10.94 -11.08 -0.65
N VAL A 240 -10.61 -11.83 0.40
CA VAL A 240 -11.49 -12.10 1.53
C VAL A 240 -10.72 -11.84 2.82
N ILE A 241 -11.24 -10.99 3.70
CA ILE A 241 -10.69 -10.69 5.02
C ILE A 241 -11.70 -11.00 6.13
N GLY A 242 -11.20 -11.25 7.34
CA GLY A 242 -12.02 -11.41 8.54
C GLY A 242 -12.12 -10.10 9.31
N TYR A 243 -13.33 -9.74 9.75
CA TYR A 243 -13.55 -8.63 10.67
C TYR A 243 -14.88 -8.77 11.42
N GLY A 244 -14.88 -8.51 12.73
CA GLY A 244 -16.10 -8.55 13.55
C GLY A 244 -16.84 -9.89 13.48
N HIS A 245 -16.10 -11.01 13.44
CA HIS A 245 -16.61 -12.37 13.27
C HIS A 245 -17.27 -12.67 11.90
N LYS A 246 -17.15 -11.76 10.93
CA LYS A 246 -17.69 -11.89 9.58
C LYS A 246 -16.58 -11.99 8.54
N GLU A 247 -16.97 -12.53 7.40
CA GLU A 247 -16.17 -12.53 6.18
C GLU A 247 -16.53 -11.32 5.32
N ILE A 248 -15.53 -10.65 4.79
CA ILE A 248 -15.63 -9.36 4.09
C ILE A 248 -14.87 -9.49 2.76
N GLU A 249 -15.56 -9.29 1.63
CA GLU A 249 -15.03 -9.49 0.27
C GLU A 249 -14.48 -8.19 -0.34
N LEU A 250 -13.16 -8.04 -0.50
CA LEU A 250 -12.56 -6.82 -1.03
C LEU A 250 -12.25 -6.91 -2.54
N PRO A 251 -12.78 -6.00 -3.37
CA PRO A 251 -12.41 -5.93 -4.79
C PRO A 251 -11.02 -5.34 -5.00
N LYS A 252 -10.56 -4.43 -4.13
CA LYS A 252 -9.22 -3.83 -4.15
C LYS A 252 -8.48 -4.17 -2.86
N PHE A 253 -7.26 -4.68 -2.98
CA PHE A 253 -6.47 -5.23 -1.88
C PHE A 253 -4.99 -5.25 -2.27
N GLU A 254 -4.10 -5.42 -1.30
CA GLU A 254 -2.69 -5.72 -1.58
C GLU A 254 -2.41 -7.21 -1.40
N VAL A 255 -1.62 -7.80 -2.29
CA VAL A 255 -1.11 -9.17 -2.17
C VAL A 255 0.31 -9.13 -1.64
N LEU A 256 0.64 -10.04 -0.73
CA LEU A 256 2.01 -10.20 -0.24
C LEU A 256 2.84 -10.93 -1.28
N CYS A 257 3.84 -10.24 -1.84
CA CYS A 257 4.78 -10.79 -2.82
C CYS A 257 6.18 -10.91 -2.22
N GLY A 258 6.93 -11.95 -2.58
CA GLY A 258 8.27 -12.16 -2.06
C GLY A 258 8.81 -13.56 -2.31
N ASP A 259 9.90 -13.91 -1.62
CA ASP A 259 10.53 -15.23 -1.70
C ASP A 259 10.44 -15.94 -0.35
N MET A 260 9.80 -17.12 -0.35
CA MET A 260 9.68 -17.96 0.85
C MET A 260 11.04 -18.44 1.38
N ARG A 261 12.14 -18.36 0.63
CA ARG A 261 13.49 -18.65 1.13
C ARG A 261 13.94 -17.70 2.25
N ALA A 262 13.41 -16.47 2.26
CA ALA A 262 13.69 -15.47 3.28
C ALA A 262 12.67 -15.49 4.44
N LEU A 263 11.76 -16.47 4.45
CA LEU A 263 10.64 -16.54 5.37
C LEU A 263 10.54 -17.92 6.02
N GLN A 264 9.85 -17.99 7.14
CA GLN A 264 9.54 -19.23 7.83
C GLN A 264 8.21 -19.12 8.58
N TRP A 265 7.49 -20.23 8.67
CA TRP A 265 6.28 -20.34 9.49
C TRP A 265 6.66 -20.84 10.89
N VAL A 266 6.52 -19.98 11.90
CA VAL A 266 6.84 -20.30 13.30
C VAL A 266 5.58 -20.73 14.04
N PRO A 267 5.52 -21.94 14.64
CA PRO A 267 4.37 -22.35 15.43
C PRO A 267 4.09 -21.42 16.61
N SER A 268 2.81 -21.15 16.85
CA SER A 268 2.32 -20.38 17.99
C SER A 268 1.02 -20.98 18.51
N ARG A 269 0.70 -20.72 19.78
CA ARG A 269 -0.53 -21.16 20.42
C ARG A 269 -1.12 -20.06 21.29
N GLY A 270 -2.43 -19.87 21.21
CA GLY A 270 -3.15 -18.82 21.91
C GLY A 270 -2.66 -17.43 21.52
N ARG A 271 -2.66 -16.49 22.46
CA ARG A 271 -2.10 -15.15 22.25
C ARG A 271 -0.64 -15.23 21.84
N VAL A 272 -0.28 -14.58 20.73
CA VAL A 272 1.12 -14.48 20.31
C VAL A 272 1.90 -13.60 21.28
N HIS A 273 3.10 -14.04 21.63
CA HIS A 273 4.05 -13.28 22.43
C HIS A 273 5.34 -13.14 21.62
N LEU A 274 5.70 -11.92 21.23
CA LEU A 274 6.81 -11.69 20.29
C LEU A 274 8.15 -12.21 20.82
N GLU A 275 8.38 -12.08 22.13
CA GLU A 275 9.58 -12.61 22.80
C GLU A 275 9.72 -14.13 22.69
N ARG A 276 8.60 -14.86 22.57
CA ARG A 276 8.59 -16.32 22.46
C ARG A 276 8.76 -16.81 21.01
N LEU A 277 8.44 -15.99 20.01
CA LEU A 277 8.62 -16.35 18.60
C LEU A 277 10.09 -16.55 18.23
N ARG A 278 11.03 -15.88 18.92
CA ARG A 278 12.47 -15.88 18.61
C ARG A 278 12.80 -15.58 17.14
N ALA A 279 11.89 -14.89 16.47
CA ALA A 279 11.98 -14.48 15.08
C ALA A 279 11.19 -13.17 14.90
N ARG A 280 11.51 -12.40 13.87
CA ARG A 280 10.77 -11.17 13.56
C ARG A 280 9.53 -11.52 12.74
N PRO A 281 8.29 -11.29 13.21
CA PRO A 281 7.10 -11.56 12.42
C PRO A 281 6.98 -10.58 11.25
N VAL A 282 6.28 -11.02 10.21
CA VAL A 282 5.85 -10.16 9.10
C VAL A 282 4.60 -9.42 9.56
N GLU A 283 4.75 -8.11 9.80
CA GLU A 283 3.61 -7.22 10.03
C GLU A 283 2.82 -7.07 8.73
N GLY A 284 1.52 -7.35 8.78
CA GLY A 284 0.64 -7.31 7.63
C GLY A 284 -0.44 -6.25 7.71
N GLY A 285 -0.65 -5.64 8.87
CA GLY A 285 -1.63 -4.57 9.03
C GLY A 285 -1.76 -4.13 10.47
N HIS A 286 -2.88 -3.50 10.78
CA HIS A 286 -3.15 -2.99 12.12
C HIS A 286 -4.66 -2.86 12.35
N GLU A 287 -5.10 -2.93 13.60
CA GLU A 287 -6.45 -2.56 14.02
C GLU A 287 -6.64 -1.03 13.96
N ALA A 288 -7.89 -0.57 14.10
CA ALA A 288 -8.21 0.87 14.04
C ALA A 288 -7.52 1.72 15.14
N ASP A 289 -7.18 1.09 16.28
CA ASP A 289 -6.42 1.73 17.36
C ASP A 289 -4.90 1.75 17.11
N GLY A 290 -4.45 1.21 15.98
CA GLY A 290 -3.04 1.10 15.60
C GLY A 290 -2.35 -0.16 16.14
N THR A 291 -3.07 -1.07 16.81
CA THR A 291 -2.49 -2.34 17.26
C THR A 291 -2.00 -3.16 16.06
N PRO A 292 -0.73 -3.60 16.03
CA PRO A 292 -0.20 -4.35 14.89
C PRO A 292 -0.85 -5.72 14.73
N LEU A 293 -1.03 -6.11 13.48
CA LEU A 293 -1.48 -7.42 13.03
C LEU A 293 -0.36 -8.11 12.26
N PHE A 294 -0.07 -9.35 12.63
CA PHE A 294 0.93 -10.20 12.01
C PHE A 294 0.29 -11.22 11.08
N VAL A 295 0.98 -11.52 9.98
CA VAL A 295 0.54 -12.56 9.04
C VAL A 295 0.59 -13.92 9.74
N ALA A 296 -0.54 -14.61 9.76
CA ALA A 296 -0.68 -15.94 10.32
C ALA A 296 -1.31 -16.91 9.32
N GLN A 297 -1.16 -18.21 9.57
CA GLN A 297 -1.96 -19.24 8.93
C GLN A 297 -2.43 -20.25 9.97
N ALA A 298 -3.64 -20.78 9.80
CA ALA A 298 -4.21 -21.80 10.66
C ALA A 298 -4.70 -23.00 9.84
N GLU A 299 -4.62 -24.19 10.42
CA GLU A 299 -5.14 -25.41 9.80
C GLU A 299 -6.57 -25.65 10.28
N LEU A 300 -7.50 -25.82 9.34
CA LEU A 300 -8.92 -25.99 9.63
C LEU A 300 -9.59 -26.87 8.56
N HIS A 301 -10.11 -28.03 8.95
CA HIS A 301 -10.78 -29.00 8.06
C HIS A 301 -9.99 -29.26 6.75
N ASP A 302 -8.78 -29.81 6.89
CA ASP A 302 -7.87 -30.15 5.79
C ASP A 302 -7.46 -28.97 4.90
N SER A 303 -7.69 -27.74 5.35
CA SER A 303 -7.30 -26.50 4.68
C SER A 303 -6.26 -25.77 5.52
N ILE A 304 -5.31 -25.11 4.87
CA ILE A 304 -4.41 -24.14 5.51
C ILE A 304 -4.86 -22.76 5.07
N ILE A 305 -5.24 -21.90 6.00
CA ILE A 305 -5.93 -20.65 5.71
C ILE A 305 -5.10 -19.49 6.26
N PRO A 306 -4.67 -18.53 5.42
CA PRO A 306 -4.00 -17.33 5.89
C PRO A 306 -4.98 -16.37 6.57
N GLY A 307 -4.47 -15.60 7.52
CA GLY A 307 -5.21 -14.64 8.31
C GLY A 307 -4.28 -13.81 9.21
N LYS A 308 -4.76 -13.45 10.40
CA LYS A 308 -4.09 -12.49 11.30
C LYS A 308 -3.87 -13.05 12.70
N ALA A 309 -2.84 -12.58 13.38
CA ALA A 309 -2.62 -12.74 14.82
C ALA A 309 -2.09 -11.43 15.42
N SER A 310 -2.23 -11.23 16.73
CA SER A 310 -1.74 -10.03 17.42
C SER A 310 -1.52 -10.31 18.90
N GLU A 311 -0.66 -9.54 19.56
CA GLU A 311 -0.46 -9.62 21.01
C GLU A 311 -1.73 -9.22 21.80
N LYS A 312 -2.73 -8.61 21.15
CA LYS A 312 -4.05 -8.32 21.73
C LYS A 312 -5.14 -9.35 21.42
N LEU A 313 -4.89 -10.29 20.51
CA LEU A 313 -5.84 -11.35 20.14
C LEU A 313 -5.52 -12.64 20.91
N ASP A 314 -6.54 -13.42 21.27
CA ASP A 314 -6.37 -14.65 22.06
C ASP A 314 -5.96 -15.87 21.22
N GLY A 315 -5.88 -15.72 19.89
CA GLY A 315 -5.44 -16.72 18.93
C GLY A 315 -5.22 -16.11 17.54
N ALA A 316 -5.10 -16.96 16.52
CA ALA A 316 -5.17 -16.49 15.13
C ALA A 316 -6.61 -16.42 14.66
N PHE A 317 -6.91 -15.43 13.82
CA PHE A 317 -8.22 -15.24 13.20
C PHE A 317 -8.12 -15.50 11.70
N VAL A 318 -8.92 -16.43 11.18
CA VAL A 318 -8.97 -16.82 9.77
C VAL A 318 -10.42 -16.89 9.26
N THR A 319 -10.64 -16.66 7.97
CA THR A 319 -11.98 -16.75 7.38
C THR A 319 -12.29 -18.15 6.85
N PHE A 320 -13.37 -18.76 7.36
CA PHE A 320 -13.83 -20.07 6.94
C PHE A 320 -15.37 -20.19 7.02
N HIS A 321 -15.98 -20.66 5.93
CA HIS A 321 -17.44 -20.81 5.78
C HIS A 321 -18.21 -19.51 6.10
N ASN A 322 -17.84 -18.39 5.47
CA ASN A 322 -18.48 -17.08 5.59
C ASN A 322 -18.42 -16.47 7.00
N LYS A 323 -17.48 -16.94 7.83
CA LYS A 323 -17.26 -16.45 9.19
C LYS A 323 -15.78 -16.27 9.42
N GLU A 324 -15.45 -15.31 10.26
CA GLU A 324 -14.13 -15.24 10.87
C GLU A 324 -14.11 -16.18 12.10
N LYS A 325 -13.04 -16.96 12.20
CA LYS A 325 -12.84 -18.02 13.18
C LYS A 325 -11.56 -17.79 13.93
N GLU A 326 -11.65 -17.83 15.25
CA GLU A 326 -10.50 -17.90 16.13
C GLU A 326 -9.97 -19.34 16.17
N VAL A 327 -8.64 -19.49 16.10
CA VAL A 327 -7.93 -20.77 16.14
C VAL A 327 -6.76 -20.66 17.11
N ASP A 328 -6.71 -21.59 18.07
CA ASP A 328 -5.71 -21.59 19.14
C ASP A 328 -4.33 -22.03 18.64
N ASP A 329 -4.25 -23.11 17.85
CA ASP A 329 -3.00 -23.61 17.27
C ASP A 329 -2.82 -23.09 15.83
N TYR A 330 -1.74 -22.34 15.58
CA TYR A 330 -1.49 -21.69 14.29
C TYR A 330 0.00 -21.47 14.06
N ARG A 331 0.36 -20.83 12.95
CA ARG A 331 1.73 -20.42 12.65
C ARG A 331 1.77 -18.94 12.27
N VAL A 332 2.81 -18.23 12.70
CA VAL A 332 3.08 -16.84 12.34
C VAL A 332 4.15 -16.82 11.26
N LEU A 333 3.96 -16.02 10.21
CA LEU A 333 4.97 -15.82 9.19
C LEU A 333 6.06 -14.90 9.75
N CYS A 334 7.30 -15.37 9.75
CA CYS A 334 8.45 -14.63 10.25
C CYS A 334 9.56 -14.57 9.20
N TYR A 335 10.43 -13.57 9.31
CA TYR A 335 11.65 -13.51 8.52
C TYR A 335 12.64 -14.61 8.96
N ASN A 336 13.36 -15.16 7.99
CA ASN A 336 14.45 -16.10 8.21
C ASN A 336 15.78 -15.35 8.03
N TYR A 337 16.62 -15.32 9.07
CA TYR A 337 17.91 -14.63 9.08
C TYR A 337 19.07 -15.61 9.16
#